data_AF-A0A3B0T534-F1
#
_entry.id   AF-A0A3B0T534-F1
#
_cell.length_a   1.000
_cell.length_b   1.000
_cell.length_c   1.000
_cell.angle_alpha   90.00
_cell.angle_beta   90.00
_cell.angle_gamma   90.00
#
_symmetry.space_group_name_H-M   'P 1'
#
loop_
_entity.id
_entity.type
_entity.pdbx_description
1 polymer ?
#
loop_
_entity_poly.entity_id
_entity_poly.type
_entity_poly.pdbx_seq_one_letter_code
_entity_poly.pdbx_strand_id
1 'polypeptide(L)' 'MVDGGAPTGEARTINGNSVSEGAGDHPLSGYSIIAADSLGQAVKLAQGCPVLADGGTVNVYEAVAVEM' A
#
# COMPACT_ATOMS: atom_id res chain seq x y z
N MET A 1 -14.83 3.20 -3.17
CA MET A 1 -13.52 3.78 -2.79
C MET A 1 -13.71 4.46 -1.45
N VAL A 2 -12.81 4.23 -0.49
CA VAL A 2 -12.87 4.84 0.86
C VAL A 2 -11.96 6.07 0.90
N ASP A 3 -10.75 5.93 0.38
CA ASP A 3 -9.79 7.01 0.18
C ASP A 3 -9.07 6.77 -1.17
N GLY A 4 -9.02 7.79 -2.02
CA GLY A 4 -8.25 7.74 -3.26
C GLY A 4 -6.73 7.69 -3.01
N GLY A 5 -6.32 8.09 -1.80
CA GLY A 5 -4.94 8.13 -1.34
C GLY A 5 -4.09 9.16 -2.07
N ALA A 6 -2.78 8.97 -2.04
CA ALA A 6 -1.80 9.92 -2.56
C ALA A 6 -0.53 9.21 -3.03
N PRO A 7 0.24 9.82 -3.96
CA PRO A 7 1.60 9.39 -4.23
C PRO A 7 2.49 9.59 -2.99
N THR A 8 3.49 8.75 -2.83
CA THR A 8 4.49 8.88 -1.76
C THR A 8 5.77 9.53 -2.28
N GLY A 9 6.46 10.26 -1.40
CA GLY A 9 7.81 10.77 -1.67
C GLY A 9 8.89 9.81 -1.19
N GLU A 10 10.06 10.35 -0.86
CA GLU A 10 11.15 9.59 -0.27
C GLU A 10 10.74 8.95 1.07
N ALA A 11 11.14 7.70 1.27
CA ALA A 11 10.88 6.97 2.50
C ALA A 11 12.09 6.96 3.42
N ARG A 12 11.80 6.82 4.72
CA ARG A 12 12.75 6.52 5.79
C ARG A 12 12.20 5.34 6.59
N THR A 13 13.05 4.40 6.94
CA THR A 13 12.67 3.26 7.79
C THR A 13 13.17 3.50 9.21
N ILE A 14 12.29 3.30 10.19
CA ILE A 14 12.61 3.37 11.63
C ILE A 14 12.61 1.94 12.17
N ASN A 15 13.73 1.51 12.74
CA ASN A 15 13.91 0.20 13.38
C ASN A 15 14.42 0.40 14.81
N GLY A 16 13.51 0.34 15.79
CA GLY A 16 13.83 0.67 17.18
C GLY A 16 14.45 2.06 17.30
N ASN A 17 15.74 2.14 17.62
CA ASN A 17 16.47 3.40 17.80
C ASN A 17 17.30 3.81 16.57
N SER A 18 17.14 3.11 15.43
CA SER A 18 17.87 3.38 14.19
C SER A 18 16.95 3.92 13.09
N VAL A 19 17.48 4.79 12.25
CA VAL A 19 16.80 5.32 11.07
C VAL A 19 17.67 5.07 9.84
N SER A 20 17.08 4.54 8.77
CA SER A 20 17.75 4.30 7.49
C SER A 20 16.98 4.90 6.31
N GLU A 21 17.69 5.16 5.23
CA GLU A 21 17.11 5.62 3.96
C GLU A 21 16.24 4.52 3.32
N GLY A 22 15.16 4.92 2.64
CA GLY A 22 14.32 4.02 1.87
C GLY A 22 13.32 3.21 2.70
N ALA A 23 12.62 2.28 2.03
CA ALA A 23 11.58 1.40 2.58
C ALA A 23 11.87 -0.09 2.33
N GLY A 24 13.14 -0.46 2.19
CA GLY A 24 13.54 -1.83 1.84
C GLY A 24 13.22 -2.22 0.40
N ASP A 25 12.99 -3.51 0.16
CA ASP A 25 12.91 -4.09 -1.19
C ASP A 25 11.63 -3.74 -1.96
N HIS A 26 10.58 -3.31 -1.25
CA HIS A 26 9.26 -3.04 -1.84
C HIS A 26 8.77 -1.65 -1.42
N PRO A 27 9.43 -0.57 -1.85
CA PRO A 27 9.01 0.78 -1.54
C PRO A 27 7.66 1.08 -2.18
N LEU A 28 6.79 1.77 -1.44
CA LEU A 28 5.53 2.27 -1.98
C LEU A 28 5.81 3.53 -2.80
N SER A 29 5.12 3.66 -3.94
CA SER A 29 5.03 4.89 -4.75
C SER A 29 3.69 5.63 -4.55
N GLY A 30 2.76 5.02 -3.81
CA GLY A 30 1.45 5.57 -3.49
C GLY A 30 0.59 4.56 -2.74
N TYR A 31 -0.60 4.98 -2.34
CA TYR A 31 -1.60 4.12 -1.71
C TYR A 31 -3.01 4.52 -2.13
N SER A 32 -3.96 3.62 -1.87
CA SER A 32 -5.40 3.92 -1.87
C SER A 32 -6.06 3.02 -0.82
N ILE A 33 -7.19 3.47 -0.25
CA ILE A 33 -8.00 2.66 0.67
C ILE A 33 -9.34 2.36 -0.01
N ILE A 34 -9.67 1.07 -0.09
CA ILE A 34 -10.91 0.60 -0.70
C ILE A 34 -11.73 -0.18 0.32
N ALA A 35 -13.05 -0.14 0.15
CA ALA A 35 -13.95 -1.03 0.86
C ALA A 35 -14.11 -2.31 0.03
N ALA A 36 -13.99 -3.45 0.70
CA ALA A 36 -14.24 -4.77 0.13
C ALA A 36 -14.74 -5.71 1.25
N ASP A 37 -15.58 -6.66 0.89
CA ASP A 37 -16.15 -7.68 1.77
C ASP A 37 -15.12 -8.75 2.18
N SER A 38 -13.99 -8.83 1.47
CA SER A 38 -12.90 -9.75 1.75
C SER A 38 -11.61 -9.34 1.04
N LEU A 39 -10.45 -9.84 1.51
CA LEU A 39 -9.18 -9.68 0.83
C LEU A 39 -9.22 -10.18 -0.63
N GLY A 40 -9.91 -11.30 -0.89
CA GLY A 40 -10.06 -11.82 -2.25
C GLY A 40 -10.84 -10.89 -3.19
N GLN A 41 -11.87 -10.20 -2.68
CA GLN A 41 -12.58 -9.17 -3.44
C GLN A 41 -11.71 -7.92 -3.63
N ALA A 42 -10.95 -7.51 -2.60
CA ALA A 42 -9.99 -6.40 -2.71
C ALA A 42 -8.93 -6.66 -3.79
N VAL A 43 -8.39 -7.88 -3.88
CA VAL A 43 -7.43 -8.27 -4.93
C VAL A 43 -8.06 -8.16 -6.32
N LYS A 44 -9.31 -8.63 -6.50
CA LYS A 44 -10.01 -8.50 -7.79
C LYS A 44 -10.21 -7.03 -8.18
N LEU A 45 -10.53 -6.16 -7.23
CA LEU A 45 -10.65 -4.72 -7.47
C LEU A 45 -9.29 -4.09 -7.82
N ALA A 46 -8.23 -4.48 -7.11
CA ALA A 46 -6.87 -3.96 -7.30
C ALA A 46 -6.26 -4.34 -8.66
N GLN A 47 -6.72 -5.42 -9.31
CA GLN A 47 -6.30 -5.80 -10.67
C GLN A 47 -6.61 -4.74 -11.73
N GLY A 48 -7.53 -3.80 -11.45
CA GLY A 48 -7.82 -2.65 -12.32
C GLY A 48 -6.92 -1.44 -12.09
N CYS A 49 -5.93 -1.51 -11.18
CA CYS A 49 -5.07 -0.37 -10.88
C CYS A 49 -4.20 0.01 -12.09
N PRO A 50 -4.21 1.27 -12.55
CA PRO A 50 -3.44 1.70 -13.73
C PRO A 50 -1.94 1.42 -13.63
N VAL A 51 -1.36 1.43 -12.41
CA VAL A 51 0.07 1.16 -12.20
C VAL A 51 0.52 -0.21 -12.71
N LEU A 52 -0.40 -1.18 -12.79
CA LEU A 52 -0.12 -2.51 -13.33
C LEU A 52 0.12 -2.48 -14.84
N ALA A 53 -0.54 -1.56 -15.57
CA ALA A 53 -0.34 -1.37 -17.00
C ALA A 53 1.03 -0.74 -17.30
N ASP A 54 1.56 0.06 -16.36
CA ASP A 54 2.88 0.69 -16.45
C ASP A 54 4.02 -0.23 -15.95
N GLY A 55 3.73 -1.50 -15.66
CA GLY A 55 4.70 -2.50 -15.22
C GLY A 55 5.05 -2.43 -13.72
N GLY A 56 4.30 -1.66 -12.93
CA GLY A 56 4.44 -1.65 -11.48
C GLY A 56 3.75 -2.83 -10.79
N THR A 57 3.79 -2.81 -9.46
CA THR A 57 3.23 -3.86 -8.60
C THR A 57 2.26 -3.24 -7.59
N VAL A 58 1.21 -3.98 -7.22
CA VAL A 58 0.29 -3.60 -6.14
C VAL A 58 0.31 -4.66 -5.06
N ASN A 59 0.63 -4.26 -3.83
CA ASN A 59 0.49 -5.09 -2.63
C ASN A 59 -0.86 -4.78 -1.97
N VAL A 60 -1.64 -5.81 -1.64
CA VAL A 60 -2.98 -5.66 -1.04
C VAL A 60 -2.96 -6.20 0.39
N TYR A 61 -3.38 -5.37 1.33
CA TYR A 61 -3.47 -5.71 2.75
C TYR A 61 -4.86 -5.39 3.28
N GLU A 62 -5.30 -6.16 4.28
CA GLU A 62 -6.50 -5.84 5.05
C GLU A 62 -6.14 -4.89 6.19
N ALA A 63 -6.89 -3.79 6.31
CA ALA A 63 -6.75 -2.90 7.45
C ALA A 63 -7.39 -3.57 8.68
N VAL A 64 -6.56 -3.94 9.65
CA VAL A 64 -7.02 -4.49 10.93
C VAL A 64 -7.17 -3.39 11.96
N ALA A 65 -8.19 -3.49 12.81
CA ALA A 65 -8.34 -2.55 13.92
C ALA A 65 -7.15 -2.67 14.87
N VAL A 66 -6.64 -1.53 15.33
CA VAL A 66 -5.64 -1.52 16.40
C VAL A 66 -6.37 -1.84 17.70
N GLU A 67 -6.10 -3.01 18.27
CA GLU A 67 -6.46 -3.28 19.65
C GLU A 67 -5.44 -2.56 20.54
N MET A 68 -5.91 -1.57 21.30
CA MET A 68 -5.11 -0.78 22.25
C MET A 68 -5.20 -1.37 23.65
#